data_AF-A0A9X2CU23-F1
#
_entry.id   AF-A0A9X2CU23-F1
#
_cell.length_a   1.000
_cell.length_b   1.000
_cell.length_c   1.000
_cell.angle_alpha   90.00
_cell.angle_beta   90.00
_cell.angle_gamma   90.00
#
_symmetry.space_group_name_H-M   'P 1'
#
loop_
_entity.id
_entity.type
_entity.pdbx_description
1 polymer ?
#
loop_
_entity_poly.entity_id
_entity_poly.type
_entity_poly.pdbx_seq_one_letter_code
_entity_poly.pdbx_strand_id
1 'polypeptide(L)' 'MFERIIIVLILYTVLLSFDYSRLKKSEKKVTYIYLFLIVISLFLSTDYILDANWPNLKDLVRAVFLKPAEQIVEYMTIE' A
#
# COMPACT_ATOMS: atom_id res chain seq x y z
N MET A 1 -5.04 -7.05 8.64
CA MET A 1 -5.54 -5.65 8.72
C MET A 1 -4.45 -4.66 9.14
N PHE A 2 -3.79 -4.85 10.30
CA PHE A 2 -2.70 -3.96 10.75
C PHE A 2 -1.54 -3.80 9.74
N GLU A 3 -1.12 -4.89 9.09
CA GLU A 3 -0.10 -4.86 8.03
C GLU A 3 -0.47 -3.91 6.87
N ARG A 4 -1.74 -3.85 6.47
CA ARG A 4 -2.20 -2.99 5.36
C ARG A 4 -2.20 -1.52 5.77
N ILE A 5 -2.59 -1.22 7.00
CA ILE A 5 -2.52 0.13 7.56
C ILE A 5 -1.07 0.60 7.61
N ILE A 6 -0.13 -0.26 8.04
CA ILE A 6 1.30 0.06 8.02
C ILE A 6 1.77 0.38 6.60
N ILE A 7 1.40 -0.43 5.60
CA ILE A 7 1.79 -0.19 4.19
C ILE A 7 1.26 1.15 3.71
N VAL A 8 0.00 1.48 3.98
CA VAL A 8 -0.58 2.78 3.61
C VAL A 8 0.16 3.92 4.30
N LEU A 9 0.45 3.81 5.59
CA LEU A 9 1.23 4.83 6.31
C LEU A 9 2.63 5.03 5.70
N ILE A 10 3.30 3.95 5.31
CA ILE A 10 4.61 4.02 4.63
C ILE A 10 4.45 4.75 3.29
N LEU A 11 3.44 4.41 2.48
CA LEU A 11 3.21 5.05 1.18
C LEU A 11 2.95 6.55 1.33
N TYR A 12 2.08 6.97 2.25
CA TYR A 12 1.85 8.39 2.51
C TYR A 12 3.09 9.10 3.05
N THR A 13 3.89 8.44 3.88
CA THR A 13 5.15 9.01 4.38
C THR A 13 6.14 9.25 3.26
N VAL A 14 6.31 8.28 2.35
CA VAL A 14 7.18 8.42 1.18
C VAL A 14 6.68 9.55 0.28
N LEU A 15 5.39 9.54 -0.05
CA LEU A 15 4.76 10.55 -0.91
C LEU A 15 4.93 11.96 -0.33
N LEU A 16 4.63 12.15 0.95
CA LEU A 16 4.81 13.45 1.63
C LEU A 16 6.28 13.86 1.69
N SER A 17 7.21 12.93 1.90
CA SER A 17 8.64 13.24 1.95
C SER A 17 9.18 13.71 0.60
N PHE A 18 8.75 13.08 -0.49
CA PHE A 18 9.10 13.51 -1.85
C PHE A 18 8.50 14.89 -2.17
N ASP A 19 7.23 15.10 -1.84
CA ASP A 19 6.54 16.35 -2.13
C ASP A 19 6.92 17.48 -1.16
N TYR A 20 7.54 17.18 -0.02
CA TYR A 20 7.88 18.16 1.02
C TYR A 20 8.67 19.35 0.48
N SER A 21 9.73 19.09 -0.29
CA SER A 21 10.54 20.18 -0.85
C SER A 21 9.77 21.04 -1.86
N ARG A 22 8.77 20.47 -2.54
CA ARG A 22 7.92 21.18 -3.49
C ARG A 22 6.87 22.00 -2.74
N LEU A 23 6.18 21.40 -1.78
CA LEU A 23 5.17 22.03 -0.92
C LEU A 23 5.73 23.21 -0.12
N LYS A 24 6.98 23.13 0.33
CA LYS A 24 7.66 24.23 1.04
C LYS A 24 7.85 25.46 0.16
N LYS A 25 7.99 25.29 -1.16
CA LYS A 25 8.18 26.38 -2.14
C LYS A 25 6.86 26.86 -2.75
N SER A 26 5.76 26.14 -2.52
CA SER A 26 4.44 26.45 -3.04
C SER A 26 3.70 27.49 -2.20
N GLU A 27 2.68 28.11 -2.79
CA GLU A 27 1.76 28.98 -2.06
C GLU A 27 1.01 28.23 -0.95
N LYS A 28 0.83 28.89 0.20
CA LYS A 28 0.14 28.30 1.37
C LYS A 28 -1.24 27.74 1.01
N LYS A 29 -1.99 28.42 0.14
CA LYS A 29 -3.32 27.97 -0.33
C LYS A 29 -3.25 26.61 -1.04
N VAL A 30 -2.26 26.42 -1.91
CA VAL A 30 -2.02 25.14 -2.61
C VAL A 30 -1.65 24.05 -1.61
N THR A 31 -0.77 24.37 -0.66
CA THR A 31 -0.37 23.43 0.40
C THR A 31 -1.55 22.99 1.27
N TYR A 32 -2.46 23.91 1.63
CA TYR A 32 -3.65 23.55 2.41
C TYR A 32 -4.62 22.66 1.62
N ILE A 33 -4.88 22.97 0.35
CA ILE A 33 -5.75 22.14 -0.50
C ILE A 33 -5.15 20.74 -0.67
N TYR A 34 -3.84 20.66 -0.92
CA TYR A 34 -3.13 19.39 -1.05
C TYR A 34 -3.22 18.56 0.24
N LEU A 35 -2.95 19.16 1.41
CA LEU A 35 -3.04 18.46 2.70
C LEU A 35 -4.47 18.00 2.99
N PHE A 36 -5.48 18.79 2.65
CA PHE A 36 -6.88 18.41 2.78
C PHE A 36 -7.21 17.17 1.93
N LEU A 37 -6.74 17.13 0.68
CA LEU A 37 -6.91 15.97 -0.20
C LEU A 37 -6.18 14.73 0.35
N ILE A 38 -4.97 14.89 0.89
CA ILE A 38 -4.22 13.81 1.54
C ILE A 38 -5.05 13.21 2.69
N VAL A 39 -5.61 14.04 3.56
CA VAL A 39 -6.40 13.60 4.72
C VAL A 39 -7.65 12.85 4.28
N ILE A 40 -8.41 13.38 3.30
CA ILE A 40 -9.59 12.70 2.75
C ILE A 40 -9.18 11.34 2.16
N SER A 41 -8.13 11.32 1.36
CA SER A 41 -7.66 10.10 0.72
C SER A 41 -7.21 9.05 1.75
N LEU A 42 -6.55 9.48 2.83
CA LEU A 42 -6.12 8.59 3.92
C LEU A 42 -7.34 7.99 4.65
N PHE A 43 -8.37 8.80 4.89
CA PHE A 43 -9.63 8.36 5.49
C PHE A 43 -10.30 7.30 4.62
N LEU A 44 -10.51 7.58 3.32
CA LEU A 44 -11.08 6.60 2.39
C LEU A 44 -10.24 5.34 2.28
N SER A 45 -8.91 5.46 2.26
CA SER A 45 -8.03 4.30 2.19
C SER A 45 -8.14 3.42 3.45
N THR A 46 -8.28 4.03 4.61
CA THR A 46 -8.45 3.32 5.89
C THR A 46 -9.81 2.65 5.96
N ASP A 47 -10.87 3.38 5.61
CA ASP A 47 -12.25 2.87 5.54
C ASP A 47 -12.35 1.67 4.60
N TYR A 48 -11.78 1.79 3.40
CA TYR A 48 -11.69 0.69 2.45
C TYR A 48 -10.93 -0.52 3.01
N ILE A 49 -9.80 -0.31 3.70
CA ILE A 49 -9.01 -1.42 4.27
C ILE A 49 -9.76 -2.13 5.39
N LEU A 50 -10.59 -1.40 6.14
CA LEU A 50 -11.38 -1.94 7.25
C LEU A 50 -12.60 -2.71 6.75
N ASP A 51 -13.29 -2.21 5.73
CA ASP A 51 -14.49 -2.85 5.15
C ASP A 51 -14.16 -3.95 4.12
N ALA A 52 -12.99 -3.92 3.49
CA ALA A 52 -12.64 -4.91 2.48
C ALA A 52 -12.17 -6.24 3.09
N ASN A 53 -12.94 -7.30 2.84
CA ASN A 53 -12.53 -8.71 2.90
C ASN A 53 -11.48 -9.06 1.81
N TRP A 54 -10.45 -8.23 1.64
CA TRP A 54 -9.40 -8.47 0.66
C TRP A 54 -8.63 -9.77 1.04
N PRO A 55 -8.25 -10.64 0.10
CA PRO A 55 -7.25 -11.69 0.33
C PRO A 55 -6.02 -11.14 1.06
N ASN A 56 -5.56 -11.84 2.11
CA ASN A 56 -4.43 -11.36 2.90
C ASN A 56 -3.19 -11.24 2.00
N LEU A 57 -2.27 -10.34 2.34
CA LEU A 57 -1.02 -10.17 1.58
C LEU A 57 -0.27 -11.51 1.49
N LYS A 58 -0.35 -12.34 2.54
CA LYS A 58 0.10 -13.73 2.55
C LYS A 58 -0.55 -14.61 1.49
N ASP A 59 -1.85 -14.45 1.24
CA ASP A 59 -2.56 -15.22 0.22
C ASP A 59 -2.17 -14.78 -1.19
N LEU A 60 -1.96 -13.47 -1.39
CA LEU A 60 -1.45 -12.94 -2.65
C LEU A 60 -0.01 -13.42 -2.92
N VAL A 61 0.87 -13.32 -1.91
CA VAL A 61 2.25 -13.82 -1.99
C VAL A 61 2.25 -15.34 -2.19
N ARG A 62 1.38 -16.10 -1.51
CA ARG A 62 1.23 -17.53 -1.79
C ARG A 62 0.76 -17.80 -3.21
N ALA A 63 -0.23 -17.07 -3.71
CA ALA A 63 -0.74 -17.27 -5.06
C ALA A 63 0.33 -16.96 -6.14
N VAL A 64 1.13 -15.92 -5.92
CA VAL A 64 2.16 -15.48 -6.88
C VAL A 64 3.43 -16.33 -6.80
N PHE A 65 3.87 -16.71 -5.60
CA PHE A 65 5.17 -17.37 -5.40
C PHE A 65 5.07 -18.84 -5.01
N LEU A 66 4.04 -19.27 -4.29
CA LEU A 66 3.90 -20.66 -3.83
C LEU A 66 3.42 -21.58 -4.96
N LYS A 67 2.47 -21.15 -5.79
CA LYS A 67 2.00 -21.96 -6.93
C LYS A 67 3.12 -22.31 -7.93
N PRO A 68 3.98 -21.37 -8.37
CA PRO A 68 5.13 -21.73 -9.19
C PRO A 68 6.14 -22.61 -8.44
N ALA A 69 6.34 -22.37 -7.14
CA ALA A 69 7.29 -23.14 -6.34
C ALA A 69 6.84 -24.60 -6.16
N GLU A 70 5.55 -24.84 -5.91
CA GLU A 70 4.97 -26.18 -5.85
C GLU A 70 5.12 -26.92 -7.18
N GLN A 71 4.93 -26.24 -8.31
CA GLN A 71 5.16 -26.82 -9.64
C GLN A 71 6.63 -27.18 -9.88
N ILE A 72 7.57 -26.37 -9.40
CA ILE A 72 9.01 -26.67 -9.51
C ILE A 72 9.38 -27.87 -8.63
N VAL A 73 8.88 -27.92 -7.40
CA VAL A 73 9.12 -29.05 -6.49
C VAL A 73 8.49 -30.33 -7.02
N GLU A 74 7.27 -30.28 -7.55
CA GLU A 74 6.60 -31.42 -8.17
C GLU A 74 7.37 -31.90 -9.40
N TYR A 75 7.87 -30.98 -10.24
CA TYR A 75 8.75 -31.32 -11.37
C TYR A 75 10.08 -31.96 -10.95
N MET A 76 10.62 -31.56 -9.79
CA MET A 76 11.88 -32.10 -9.24
C MET A 76 11.70 -33.38 -8.41
N THR A 77 10.48 -33.72 -7.97
CA THR A 77 10.21 -34.89 -7.13
C THR A 77 9.78 -36.11 -7.97
N ILE A 78 9.65 -35.95 -9.29
CA ILE A 78 9.50 -37.08 -10.22
C ILE A 78 10.90 -37.63 -10.56
N GLU A 79 11.45 -38.41 -9.62
CA GLU A 79 12.45 -39.48 -9.84
C GLU A 79 12.10 -40.69 -8.96
#